data_AF-A0A133NMQ8-F1
#
_entry.id   AF-A0A133NMQ8-F1
#
_cell.length_a   1.000
_cell.length_b   1.000
_cell.length_c   1.000
_cell.angle_alpha   90.00
_cell.angle_beta   90.00
_cell.angle_gamma   90.00
#
_symmetry.space_group_name_H-M   'P 1'
#
loop_
_entity.id
_entity.type
_entity.pdbx_description
1 polymer ?
#
loop_
_entity_poly.entity_id
_entity_poly.type
_entity_poly.pdbx_seq_one_letter_code
_entity_poly.pdbx_strand_id
1 'polypeptide(L)'
;MKIVTNKINNTDEYSIIRYSISELVLKTIILIISYLIYVSLGIFRFKESLSLEIVIKFIIGSLPFFIFLYSEVILAPSKELLLIKENNLILKKYILFFCYYSKILKIENIRKIYYEKVTYKDYPV
;
A
#
# COMPACT_ATOMS: atom_id res chain seq x y z
N MET A 1 9.53 -29.74 39.41
CA MET A 1 8.64 -28.58 39.29
C MET A 1 8.01 -28.60 37.89
N LYS A 2 6.71 -28.89 37.77
CA LYS A 2 5.99 -28.86 36.48
C LYS A 2 5.54 -27.43 36.24
N ILE A 3 6.13 -26.75 35.25
CA ILE A 3 5.67 -25.43 34.83
C ILE A 3 4.38 -25.65 34.05
N VAL A 4 3.24 -25.34 34.67
CA VAL A 4 1.93 -25.33 34.00
C VAL A 4 1.78 -23.97 33.35
N THR A 5 2.03 -23.89 32.04
CA THR A 5 1.69 -22.70 31.25
C THR A 5 0.21 -22.75 30.91
N ASN A 6 -0.60 -21.92 31.57
CA ASN A 6 -1.98 -21.68 31.13
C ASN A 6 -1.96 -20.93 29.80
N LYS A 7 -2.72 -21.41 28.82
CA LYS A 7 -2.85 -20.74 27.53
C LYS A 7 -3.63 -19.44 27.74
N ILE A 8 -3.06 -18.31 27.33
CA ILE A 8 -3.75 -17.02 27.39
C ILE A 8 -4.83 -17.05 26.31
N ASN A 9 -6.10 -16.97 26.72
CA ASN A 9 -7.22 -16.83 25.79
C ASN A 9 -7.30 -15.38 25.34
N ASN A 10 -6.68 -15.08 24.20
CA ASN A 10 -6.75 -13.76 23.59
C ASN A 10 -7.98 -13.74 22.67
N THR A 11 -9.03 -13.01 23.08
CA THR A 11 -10.25 -12.78 22.27
C THR A 11 -10.08 -11.66 21.26
N ASP A 12 -9.02 -10.87 21.40
CA ASP A 12 -8.78 -9.69 20.58
C ASP A 12 -8.23 -10.09 19.21
N GLU A 13 -8.72 -9.41 18.18
CA GLU A 13 -8.21 -9.55 16.82
C GLU A 13 -7.08 -8.54 16.58
N TYR A 14 -5.90 -9.05 16.21
CA TYR A 14 -4.77 -8.22 15.83
C TYR A 14 -4.49 -8.37 14.34
N SER A 15 -4.04 -7.29 13.70
CA SER A 15 -3.68 -7.31 12.28
C SER A 15 -2.34 -6.62 12.05
N ILE A 16 -1.51 -7.23 11.20
CA ILE A 16 -0.28 -6.65 10.70
C ILE A 16 -0.43 -6.54 9.19
N ILE A 17 -0.29 -5.33 8.67
CA ILE A 17 -0.34 -5.09 7.23
C ILE A 17 1.06 -4.73 6.76
N ARG A 18 1.59 -5.52 5.83
CA ARG A 18 2.85 -5.22 5.17
C ARG A 18 2.56 -4.47 3.87
N TYR A 19 2.99 -3.22 3.86
CA TYR A 19 3.10 -2.38 2.66
C TYR A 19 4.56 -2.06 2.42
N SER A 20 4.98 -2.04 1.16
CA SER A 20 6.28 -1.48 0.78
C SER A 20 6.15 0.05 0.80
N ILE A 21 6.44 0.67 1.96
CA ILE A 21 6.35 2.13 2.14
C ILE A 21 7.26 2.84 1.12
N SER A 22 8.45 2.30 0.85
CA SER A 22 9.40 2.82 -0.14
C SER A 22 8.82 2.82 -1.56
N GLU A 23 8.18 1.73 -1.98
CA GLU A 23 7.52 1.68 -3.30
C GLU A 23 6.34 2.65 -3.40
N LEU A 24 5.57 2.82 -2.33
CA LEU A 24 4.45 3.76 -2.30
C LEU A 24 4.96 5.20 -2.47
N VAL A 25 6.02 5.58 -1.74
CA VAL A 25 6.64 6.90 -1.83
C VAL A 25 7.20 7.16 -3.22
N LEU A 26 7.96 6.21 -3.78
CA LEU A 26 8.53 6.33 -5.13
C LEU A 26 7.43 6.49 -6.19
N LYS A 27 6.40 5.65 -6.16
CA LYS A 27 5.26 5.73 -7.09
C LYS A 27 4.52 7.06 -6.98
N THR A 28 4.35 7.57 -5.76
CA THR A 28 3.72 8.87 -5.51
C THR A 28 4.53 10.01 -6.12
N ILE A 29 5.86 10.01 -5.93
CA ILE A 29 6.77 11.02 -6.53
C ILE A 29 6.66 11.00 -8.06
N ILE A 30 6.72 9.81 -8.67
CA ILE A 30 6.62 9.66 -10.13
C ILE A 30 5.29 10.22 -10.65
N LEU A 31 4.18 9.93 -9.95
CA LEU A 31 2.86 10.40 -10.36
C LEU A 31 2.75 11.94 -10.28
N ILE A 32 3.26 12.54 -9.20
CA ILE A 32 3.28 14.01 -9.05
C ILE A 32 4.08 14.65 -10.19
N ILE A 33 5.26 14.12 -10.51
CA ILE A 33 6.09 14.62 -11.62
C ILE A 33 5.31 14.50 -12.95
N SER A 34 4.68 13.36 -13.21
CA SER A 34 3.87 13.15 -14.41
C SER A 34 2.71 14.15 -14.53
N TYR A 35 2.07 14.50 -13.40
CA TYR A 35 0.99 15.48 -13.39
C TYR A 35 1.49 16.89 -13.65
N LEU A 36 2.62 17.28 -13.06
CA LEU A 36 3.25 18.57 -13.35
C LEU A 36 3.63 18.69 -14.83
N ILE A 37 4.17 17.64 -15.44
CA ILE A 37 4.47 17.60 -16.88
C ILE A 37 3.19 17.75 -17.71
N TYR A 38 2.14 17.00 -17.37
CA TYR A 38 0.85 17.06 -18.05
C TYR A 38 0.24 18.47 -17.99
N VAL A 39 0.22 19.08 -16.81
CA VAL A 39 -0.29 20.45 -16.63
C VAL A 39 0.52 21.45 -17.44
N SER A 40 1.85 21.33 -17.41
CA SER A 40 2.76 22.20 -18.15
C SER A 40 2.55 22.09 -19.66
N LEU A 41 2.37 20.88 -20.19
CA LEU A 41 2.07 20.63 -21.60
C LEU A 41 0.71 21.20 -22.00
N GLY A 42 -0.31 21.04 -21.14
CA GLY A 42 -1.63 21.62 -21.33
C GLY A 42 -1.54 23.14 -21.48
N ILE A 43 -0.91 23.81 -20.51
CA ILE A 43 -0.73 25.28 -20.52
C ILE A 43 0.05 25.73 -21.76
N PHE A 44 1.12 25.02 -22.14
CA PHE A 44 1.90 25.36 -23.34
C PHE A 44 1.07 25.28 -24.63
N ARG A 45 0.14 24.34 -24.73
CA ARG A 45 -0.77 24.23 -25.90
C ARG A 45 -1.78 25.37 -26.01
N PHE A 46 -2.14 26.00 -24.90
CA PHE A 46 -3.07 27.14 -24.86
C PHE A 46 -2.37 28.51 -24.81
N LYS A 47 -1.07 28.56 -25.14
CA LYS A 47 -0.20 29.74 -25.04
C LYS A 47 -0.75 31.00 -25.74
N GLU A 48 -1.53 30.86 -26.81
CA GLU A 48 -2.12 31.98 -27.56
C GLU A 48 -3.41 32.55 -26.93
N SER A 49 -4.13 31.79 -26.08
CA SER A 49 -5.45 32.15 -25.53
C SER A 49 -5.46 32.19 -24.01
N LEU A 50 -4.35 32.61 -23.40
CA LEU A 50 -4.03 32.30 -22.01
C LEU A 50 -4.63 33.33 -21.03
N SER A 51 -5.93 33.23 -20.76
CA SER A 51 -6.52 33.87 -19.58
C SER A 51 -6.28 33.01 -18.34
N LEU A 52 -6.05 33.64 -17.18
CA LEU A 52 -5.90 32.96 -15.89
C LEU A 52 -7.10 32.02 -15.61
N GLU A 53 -8.29 32.41 -16.06
CA GLU A 53 -9.52 31.66 -15.91
C GLU A 53 -9.49 30.30 -16.64
N ILE A 54 -8.94 30.24 -17.85
CA ILE A 54 -8.81 29.01 -18.62
C ILE A 54 -7.81 28.05 -17.96
N VAL A 55 -6.69 28.57 -17.43
CA VAL A 55 -5.70 27.77 -16.69
C VAL A 55 -6.31 27.18 -15.43
N ILE A 56 -7.05 27.98 -14.66
CA ILE A 56 -7.74 27.51 -13.45
C ILE A 56 -8.77 26.43 -13.80
N LYS A 57 -9.60 26.65 -14.83
CA LYS A 57 -10.58 25.64 -15.31
C LYS A 57 -9.91 24.35 -15.74
N PHE A 58 -8.78 24.42 -16.44
CA PHE A 58 -8.02 23.25 -16.86
C PHE A 58 -7.45 22.46 -15.67
N ILE A 59 -6.83 23.14 -14.71
CA ILE A 59 -6.30 22.51 -13.49
C ILE A 59 -7.44 21.82 -12.73
N ILE A 60 -8.53 22.54 -12.45
CA ILE A 60 -9.70 22.00 -11.74
C ILE A 60 -10.30 20.80 -12.50
N GLY A 61 -10.41 20.88 -13.83
CA GLY A 61 -10.96 19.79 -14.65
C GLY A 61 -10.07 18.55 -14.72
N SER A 62 -8.74 18.73 -14.62
CA SER A 62 -7.77 17.62 -14.67
C SER A 62 -7.53 16.95 -13.32
N LEU A 63 -7.80 17.65 -12.21
CA LEU A 63 -7.55 17.19 -10.86
C LEU A 63 -8.30 15.88 -10.49
N PRO A 64 -9.58 15.70 -10.86
CA PRO A 64 -10.29 14.43 -10.63
C PRO A 64 -9.62 13.23 -11.32
N PHE A 65 -9.11 13.40 -12.54
CA PHE A 65 -8.40 12.35 -13.26
C PHE A 65 -7.09 11.97 -12.56
N PHE A 66 -6.37 12.97 -12.04
CA PHE A 66 -5.17 12.73 -11.25
C PHE A 66 -5.46 11.94 -9.96
N ILE A 67 -6.52 12.31 -9.23
CA ILE A 67 -6.94 11.59 -8.01
C ILE A 67 -7.32 10.14 -8.35
N PHE A 68 -8.01 9.91 -9.46
CA PHE A 68 -8.38 8.57 -9.91
C PHE A 68 -7.14 7.71 -10.18
N LEU A 69 -6.20 8.22 -10.98
CA LEU A 69 -4.94 7.52 -11.28
C LEU A 69 -4.10 7.27 -10.02
N TYR A 70 -4.06 8.23 -9.10
CA TYR A 70 -3.37 8.08 -7.81
C TYR A 70 -3.98 6.96 -6.97
N SER A 71 -5.31 6.89 -6.91
CA SER A 71 -6.02 5.85 -6.19
C SER A 71 -5.71 4.46 -6.75
N GLU A 72 -5.71 4.32 -8.09
CA GLU A 72 -5.33 3.08 -8.76
C GLU A 72 -3.89 2.66 -8.40
N VAL A 73 -2.94 3.59 -8.42
CA VAL A 73 -1.53 3.33 -8.10
C VAL A 73 -1.31 2.93 -6.63
N ILE A 74 -2.07 3.49 -5.68
CA ILE A 74 -2.01 3.09 -4.26
C ILE A 74 -2.63 1.72 -4.03
N LEU A 75 -3.70 1.40 -4.75
CA LEU A 75 -4.46 0.18 -4.56
C LEU A 75 -3.84 -1.01 -5.31
N ALA A 76 -3.19 -0.76 -6.46
CA ALA A 76 -2.54 -1.77 -7.27
C ALA A 76 -1.49 -2.63 -6.53
N PRO A 77 -0.57 -2.08 -5.71
CA PRO A 77 0.43 -2.89 -5.02
C PRO A 77 -0.23 -3.94 -4.12
N SER A 78 0.37 -5.14 -4.13
CA SER A 78 -0.14 -6.24 -3.34
C SER A 78 0.03 -5.98 -1.85
N LYS A 79 -1.03 -6.19 -1.08
CA LYS A 79 -1.05 -5.99 0.36
C LYS A 79 -1.04 -7.34 1.04
N GLU A 80 -0.03 -7.60 1.87
CA GLU A 80 -0.02 -8.80 2.70
C GLU A 80 -0.58 -8.45 4.08
N LEU A 81 -1.66 -9.11 4.47
CA LEU A 81 -2.36 -8.94 5.73
C LEU A 81 -2.21 -10.21 6.54
N LEU A 82 -1.59 -10.11 7.70
CA LEU A 82 -1.54 -11.18 8.70
C LEU A 82 -2.52 -10.84 9.81
N LEU A 83 -3.56 -11.65 9.97
CA LEU A 83 -4.54 -11.55 11.06
C LEU A 83 -4.24 -12.61 12.11
N ILE A 84 -4.26 -12.20 13.37
CA ILE A 84 -4.17 -13.07 14.53
C ILE A 84 -5.55 -13.07 15.17
N LYS A 85 -6.24 -14.20 15.11
CA LYS A 85 -7.55 -14.38 15.71
C LYS A 85 -7.57 -15.67 16.48
N GLU A 86 -7.84 -15.58 17.78
CA GLU A 86 -7.84 -16.72 18.70
C GLU A 86 -6.50 -17.51 18.62
N ASN A 87 -6.53 -18.77 18.15
CA ASN A 87 -5.37 -19.62 17.95
C ASN A 87 -4.97 -19.80 16.47
N ASN A 88 -5.40 -18.90 15.60
CA ASN A 88 -5.16 -18.95 14.17
C ASN A 88 -4.39 -17.72 13.69
N LEU A 89 -3.39 -17.96 12.84
CA LEU A 89 -2.79 -16.98 11.96
C LEU A 89 -3.44 -17.09 10.58
N ILE A 90 -4.05 -16.02 10.11
CA ILE A 90 -4.66 -15.96 8.78
C ILE A 90 -3.83 -15.01 7.92
N LEU A 91 -3.14 -15.57 6.93
CA LEU A 91 -2.40 -14.81 5.94
C LEU A 91 -3.29 -14.57 4.73
N LYS A 92 -3.56 -13.31 4.42
CA LYS A 92 -4.28 -12.89 3.22
C LYS A 92 -3.39 -12.05 2.32
N LYS A 93 -3.49 -12.24 1.01
CA LYS A 93 -2.86 -11.37 0.01
C LYS A 93 -3.94 -10.73 -0.85
N TYR A 94 -3.84 -9.41 -0.98
CA TYR A 94 -4.77 -8.59 -1.74
C TYR A 94 -4.08 -7.95 -2.92
N ILE A 95 -4.79 -7.79 -4.03
CA ILE A 95 -4.49 -6.85 -5.12
C ILE A 95 -5.71 -5.94 -5.23
N LEU A 96 -5.53 -4.61 -5.20
CA LEU A 96 -6.64 -3.66 -5.07
C LEU A 96 -7.50 -4.01 -3.84
N PHE A 97 -8.75 -4.43 -4.08
CA PHE A 97 -9.71 -4.89 -3.07
C PHE A 97 -9.91 -6.41 -3.11
N PHE A 98 -9.31 -7.12 -4.07
CA PHE A 98 -9.50 -8.55 -4.28
C PHE A 98 -8.52 -9.37 -3.45
N CYS A 99 -9.05 -10.21 -2.54
CA CYS A 99 -8.27 -11.21 -1.84
C CYS A 99 -8.02 -12.41 -2.75
N TYR A 100 -6.82 -12.50 -3.35
CA TYR A 100 -6.49 -13.60 -4.27
C TYR A 100 -5.87 -14.81 -3.56
N TYR A 101 -5.39 -14.63 -2.31
CA TYR A 101 -4.82 -15.70 -1.51
C TYR A 101 -5.25 -15.57 -0.06
N SER A 102 -5.68 -16.68 0.55
CA SER A 102 -5.97 -16.75 1.97
C SER A 102 -5.52 -18.10 2.50
N LYS A 103 -4.73 -18.11 3.57
CA LYS A 103 -4.24 -19.33 4.21
C LYS A 103 -4.36 -19.20 5.73
N ILE A 104 -4.90 -20.25 6.34
CA ILE A 104 -5.07 -20.36 7.78
C ILE A 104 -4.00 -21.30 8.33
N LEU A 105 -3.31 -20.86 9.38
CA LEU A 105 -2.29 -21.60 10.11
C LEU A 105 -2.69 -21.64 11.59
N LYS A 106 -2.95 -22.84 12.10
CA LYS A 106 -3.16 -23.02 13.54
C LYS A 106 -1.82 -22.79 14.25
N ILE A 107 -1.82 -21.95 15.29
CA ILE A 107 -0.61 -21.65 16.08
C ILE A 107 -0.01 -22.93 16.68
N GLU A 108 -0.87 -23.88 17.06
CA GLU A 108 -0.48 -25.20 17.59
C GLU A 108 0.37 -26.03 16.60
N ASN A 109 0.22 -25.78 15.30
CA ASN A 109 0.96 -26.48 14.25
C ASN A 109 2.32 -25.83 13.95
N ILE A 110 2.61 -24.65 14.53
CA ILE A 110 3.86 -23.92 14.30
C ILE A 110 4.96 -24.55 15.14
N ARG A 111 5.90 -25.23 14.49
CA ARG A 111 7.03 -25.88 15.17
C ARG A 111 8.21 -24.94 15.40
N LYS A 112 8.46 -24.03 14.45
CA LYS A 112 9.56 -23.06 14.50
C LYS A 112 9.16 -21.79 13.74
N ILE A 113 9.57 -20.64 14.26
CA ILE A 113 9.48 -19.34 13.58
C ILE A 113 10.90 -18.94 13.22
N TYR A 114 11.15 -18.76 11.93
CA TYR A 114 12.41 -18.21 11.45
C TYR A 114 12.22 -16.72 11.17
N TYR A 115 13.09 -15.90 11.75
CA TYR A 115 13.16 -14.48 11.43
C TYR A 115 14.51 -14.21 10.78
N GLU A 116 14.47 -13.78 9.53
CA GLU A 116 15.66 -13.33 8.84
C GLU A 116 15.88 -11.85 9.16
N LYS A 117 16.99 -11.54 9.85
CA LYS A 117 17.47 -10.16 9.93
C LYS A 117 17.95 -9.77 8.54
N VAL A 118 17.05 -9.19 7.73
CA VAL A 118 17.43 -8.60 6.45
C VAL A 118 18.40 -7.46 6.75
N THR A 119 19.68 -7.67 6.51
CA THR A 119 20.65 -6.59 6.39
C THR A 119 20.37 -5.96 5.03
N TYR A 120 19.72 -4.80 5.00
CA TYR A 120 19.49 -4.05 3.78
C TYR A 120 20.85 -3.69 3.16
N LYS A 121 21.36 -4.51 2.23
CA LYS A 121 22.60 -4.26 1.50
C LYS A 121 22.38 -3.44 0.22
N ASP A 122 21.15 -3.40 -0.31
CA ASP A 122 20.92 -2.95 -1.69
C ASP A 122 19.87 -1.84 -1.86
N TYR A 123 19.54 -1.08 -0.80
CA TYR A 123 18.82 0.19 -0.99
C TYR A 123 19.85 1.32 -1.14
N PRO A 124 19.82 2.10 -2.23
CA PRO A 124 20.60 3.32 -2.29
C PRO A 124 19.99 4.28 -1.27
N VAL A 125 20.79 4.66 -0.27
CA VAL A 125 20.52 5.76 0.65
C VAL A 125 20.61 7.08 -0.11
#